data_AF-A0A3D0YRR7-F1
#
_entry.id   AF-A0A3D0YRR7-F1
#
_cell.length_a   1.000
_cell.length_b   1.000
_cell.length_c   1.000
_cell.angle_alpha   90.00
_cell.angle_beta   90.00
_cell.angle_gamma   90.00
#
_symmetry.space_group_name_H-M   'P 1'
#
loop_
_entity.id
_entity.type
_entity.pdbx_description
1 polymer ?
#
loop_
_entity_poly.entity_id
_entity_poly.type
_entity_poly.pdbx_seq_one_letter_code
_entity_poly.pdbx_strand_id
1 'polypeptide(L)'
;MSKFTPEECKLLEKYVSSATDDVFAVTGLTGLTGAIYARYSRAPGGFRETLLKEFINEGTVDAQRAQNLIERVLIAFGDDSVGELEGAHISFEGISMLATKELEDRRIGGSPIEQSTRYVFYDRRDNDGNWLYVRPEDVMTSSHATAYIETMDFIFSTYAELAEPMQEYYRGIKPIEQAEYDINGDGRKERLAELTDTGEIKAFRQTYKNDIRTKACDTLRYLLPLATKTNVGLFGNGRFFQGLISHCLTSDLPEAQLLGNKAHAALDQIMPCYVRRAKRNEYLAAVPIRMDQLAKKLFAEQQPDLSININLIDRGEQQIALRLMQGESVQDIMQDEADVLTLSHMLYPYTNLSLDQIRNQVRNLSSIEREEVISAYVGERKTRRDRPGRAFEAGYPYTFDLLTDWGTYKDLQRHRMTTQIRQKFSPLLGFSMPADLVTAGFANRANECHRRS
;
A
#
# COMPACT_ATOMS: atom_id res chain seq x y z
N MET A 1 -0.02 46.08 21.49
CA MET A 1 0.24 45.48 22.82
C MET A 1 0.46 44.00 22.61
N SER A 2 1.42 43.39 23.31
CA SER A 2 1.63 41.93 23.26
C SER A 2 0.31 41.22 23.61
N LYS A 3 -0.07 40.22 22.81
CA LYS A 3 -1.30 39.44 22.99
C LYS A 3 -1.27 38.57 24.26
N PHE A 4 -0.07 38.23 24.74
CA PHE A 4 0.20 37.37 25.89
C PHE A 4 1.18 38.07 26.85
N THR A 5 1.12 37.74 28.15
CA THR A 5 2.09 38.22 29.13
C THR A 5 3.46 37.54 28.94
N PRO A 6 4.57 38.10 29.46
CA PRO A 6 5.88 37.43 29.41
C PRO A 6 5.88 36.01 29.99
N GLU A 7 5.12 35.77 31.05
CA GLU A 7 4.96 34.46 31.68
C GLU A 7 4.19 33.48 30.78
N GLU A 8 3.12 33.96 30.15
CA GLU A 8 2.35 33.17 29.17
C GLU A 8 3.19 32.82 27.95
N CYS A 9 4.00 33.77 27.44
CA CYS A 9 4.93 33.52 26.34
C CYS A 9 5.92 32.41 26.70
N LYS A 10 6.57 32.51 27.87
CA LYS A 10 7.53 31.50 28.35
C LYS A 10 6.89 30.11 28.51
N LEU A 11 5.62 30.07 28.87
CA LEU A 11 4.88 28.82 28.98
C LEU A 11 4.52 28.24 27.60
N LEU A 12 4.07 29.08 26.68
CA LEU A 12 3.75 28.72 25.30
C LEU A 12 4.97 28.21 24.54
N GLU A 13 6.15 28.81 24.71
CA GLU A 13 7.41 28.42 24.06
C GLU A 13 7.82 26.96 24.32
N LYS A 14 7.24 26.29 25.33
CA LYS A 14 7.42 24.84 25.54
C LYS A 14 6.68 23.98 24.51
N TYR A 15 5.63 24.54 23.89
CA TYR A 15 4.67 23.82 23.05
C TYR A 15 4.52 24.42 21.65
N VAL A 16 5.04 25.63 21.42
CA VAL A 16 5.05 26.27 20.11
C VAL A 16 6.44 26.85 19.79
N SER A 17 6.82 26.87 18.51
CA SER A 17 8.11 27.42 18.08
C SER A 17 8.23 28.94 18.21
N SER A 18 7.10 29.64 18.35
CA SER A 18 7.05 31.07 18.61
C SER A 18 5.77 31.45 19.37
N ALA A 19 5.93 32.18 20.47
CA ALA A 19 4.82 32.72 21.23
C ALA A 19 4.33 34.09 20.71
N THR A 20 5.06 34.73 19.80
CA THR A 20 4.79 36.11 19.34
C THR A 20 4.47 36.21 17.86
N ASP A 21 5.02 35.32 17.02
CA ASP A 21 4.77 35.33 15.58
C ASP A 21 3.37 34.80 15.26
N ASP A 22 2.84 35.14 14.09
CA ASP A 22 1.54 34.64 13.61
C ASP A 22 1.67 33.23 13.03
N VAL A 23 2.88 32.85 12.59
CA VAL A 23 3.19 31.51 12.07
C VAL A 23 4.14 30.79 13.03
N PHE A 24 3.72 29.63 13.53
CA PHE A 24 4.51 28.82 14.47
C PHE A 24 4.22 27.33 14.30
N ALA A 25 5.20 26.49 14.60
CA ALA A 25 5.04 25.04 14.69
C ALA A 25 4.57 24.65 16.10
N VAL A 26 3.84 23.55 16.21
CA VAL A 26 3.39 22.95 17.48
C VAL A 26 4.30 21.78 17.83
N THR A 27 4.67 21.65 19.10
CA THR A 27 5.53 20.58 19.62
C THR A 27 5.11 20.17 21.04
N GLY A 28 5.57 19.02 21.54
CA GLY A 28 5.35 18.59 22.92
C GLY A 28 3.90 18.32 23.33
N LEU A 29 2.97 18.22 22.37
CA LEU A 29 1.52 18.03 22.58
C LEU A 29 0.98 16.76 21.89
N THR A 30 1.79 15.69 21.88
CA THR A 30 1.42 14.40 21.28
C THR A 30 0.10 13.89 21.84
N GLY A 31 -0.85 13.56 20.96
CA GLY A 31 -2.19 13.08 21.31
C GLY A 31 -3.23 14.18 21.56
N LEU A 32 -2.81 15.44 21.73
CA LEU A 32 -3.67 16.55 22.18
C LEU A 32 -3.86 17.66 21.16
N THR A 33 -2.93 17.81 20.23
CA THR A 33 -2.92 18.82 19.16
C THR A 33 -4.23 18.80 18.36
N GLY A 34 -4.73 17.63 18.01
CA GLY A 34 -6.00 17.47 17.28
C GLY A 34 -7.21 18.03 18.03
N ALA A 35 -7.33 17.79 19.34
CA ALA A 35 -8.42 18.34 20.13
C ALA A 35 -8.31 19.85 20.34
N ILE A 36 -7.10 20.37 20.50
CA ILE A 36 -6.89 21.82 20.59
C ILE A 36 -7.33 22.49 19.29
N TYR A 37 -6.95 21.94 18.12
CA TYR A 37 -7.40 22.46 16.83
C TYR A 37 -8.92 22.33 16.62
N ALA A 38 -9.52 21.23 17.08
CA ALA A 38 -10.97 21.06 17.04
C ALA A 38 -11.68 22.15 17.84
N ARG A 39 -11.18 22.49 19.04
CA ARG A 39 -11.70 23.58 19.88
C ARG A 39 -11.42 24.95 19.26
N TYR A 40 -10.19 25.18 18.80
CA TYR A 40 -9.74 26.39 18.11
C TYR A 40 -10.65 26.73 16.93
N SER A 41 -11.02 25.75 16.10
CA SER A 41 -11.87 25.96 14.91
C SER A 41 -13.26 26.55 15.21
N ARG A 42 -13.67 26.55 16.49
CA ARG A 42 -14.98 27.01 16.98
C ARG A 42 -14.88 28.06 18.09
N ALA A 43 -13.67 28.40 18.50
CA ALA A 43 -13.42 29.40 19.53
C ALA A 43 -13.17 30.77 18.89
N PRO A 44 -13.51 31.89 19.56
CA PRO A 44 -13.16 33.23 19.06
C PRO A 44 -11.64 33.52 19.02
N GLY A 45 -10.82 32.72 19.69
CA GLY A 45 -9.38 32.93 19.87
C GLY A 45 -8.48 32.00 19.06
N GLY A 46 -7.16 32.20 19.16
CA GLY A 46 -6.12 31.42 18.50
C GLY A 46 -5.76 30.08 19.18
N PHE A 47 -5.01 29.20 18.50
CA PHE A 47 -4.50 27.95 19.09
C PHE A 47 -3.81 28.16 20.45
N ARG A 48 -2.91 29.15 20.54
CA ARG A 48 -2.19 29.53 21.77
C ARG A 48 -3.15 29.93 22.91
N GLU A 49 -4.22 30.66 22.61
CA GLU A 49 -5.22 31.03 23.61
C GLU A 49 -6.04 29.82 24.07
N THR A 50 -6.45 28.96 23.14
CA THR A 50 -7.19 27.73 23.46
C THR A 50 -6.33 26.82 24.33
N LEU A 51 -5.04 26.64 23.99
CA LEU A 51 -4.09 25.87 24.78
C LEU A 51 -3.97 26.41 26.21
N LEU A 52 -3.70 27.72 26.38
CA LEU A 52 -3.56 28.35 27.70
C LEU A 52 -4.84 28.26 28.55
N LYS A 53 -6.00 28.54 27.96
CA LYS A 53 -7.27 28.66 28.69
C LYS A 53 -7.91 27.31 29.03
N GLU A 54 -7.78 26.32 28.14
CA GLU A 54 -8.56 25.08 28.22
C GLU A 54 -7.72 23.82 28.51
N PHE A 55 -6.42 23.82 28.18
CA PHE A 55 -5.57 22.62 28.21
C PHE A 55 -4.37 22.72 29.16
N ILE A 56 -3.97 23.92 29.54
CA ILE A 56 -2.94 24.15 30.55
C ILE A 56 -3.60 24.42 31.90
N ASN A 57 -3.15 23.71 32.93
CA ASN A 57 -3.52 23.95 34.32
C ASN A 57 -2.24 23.91 35.18
N GLU A 58 -2.12 24.82 36.15
CA GLU A 58 -0.95 24.92 37.04
C GLU A 58 0.43 24.93 36.32
N GLY A 59 0.47 25.47 35.09
CA GLY A 59 1.71 25.61 34.32
C GLY A 59 2.15 24.36 33.54
N THR A 60 1.33 23.31 33.49
CA THR A 60 1.54 22.09 32.70
C THR A 60 0.28 21.68 31.95
N VAL A 61 0.42 20.76 31.00
CA VAL A 61 -0.72 20.24 30.24
C VAL A 61 -1.48 19.22 31.09
N ASP A 62 -2.79 19.43 31.26
CA ASP A 62 -3.68 18.52 31.97
C ASP A 62 -4.14 17.40 31.03
N ALA A 63 -3.39 16.30 31.00
CA ALA A 63 -3.66 15.16 30.13
C ALA A 63 -5.06 14.54 30.36
N GLN A 64 -5.53 14.51 31.62
CA GLN A 64 -6.82 13.88 31.96
C GLN A 64 -7.99 14.73 31.45
N ARG A 65 -7.93 16.05 31.66
CA ARG A 65 -8.93 16.98 31.12
C ARG A 65 -8.90 16.98 29.60
N ALA A 66 -7.72 16.93 29.00
CA ALA A 66 -7.56 16.89 27.55
C ALA A 66 -8.13 15.59 26.94
N GLN A 67 -7.91 14.43 27.57
CA GLN A 67 -8.50 13.16 27.15
C GLN A 67 -10.02 13.17 27.21
N ASN A 68 -10.60 13.67 28.30
CA ASN A 68 -12.06 13.79 28.43
C ASN A 68 -12.66 14.75 27.38
N LEU A 69 -11.93 15.81 27.02
CA LEU A 69 -12.30 16.73 25.95
C LEU A 69 -12.20 16.08 24.57
N ILE A 70 -11.12 15.33 24.29
CA ILE A 70 -10.94 14.56 23.05
C ILE A 70 -12.11 13.62 22.85
N GLU A 71 -12.46 12.83 23.87
CA GLU A 71 -13.56 11.87 23.78
C GLU A 71 -14.89 12.57 23.49
N ARG A 72 -15.20 13.65 24.23
CA ARG A 72 -16.41 14.43 23.96
C ARG A 72 -16.42 15.01 22.56
N VAL A 73 -15.29 15.52 22.05
CA VAL A 73 -15.21 16.09 20.70
C VAL A 73 -15.38 15.00 19.62
N LEU A 74 -14.68 13.87 19.74
CA LEU A 74 -14.77 12.76 18.79
C LEU A 74 -16.17 12.12 18.78
N ILE A 75 -16.81 12.03 19.95
CA ILE A 75 -18.17 11.47 20.10
C ILE A 75 -19.24 12.48 19.66
N ALA A 76 -19.20 13.71 20.17
CA ALA A 76 -20.29 14.68 19.99
C ALA A 76 -20.40 15.21 18.56
N PHE A 77 -19.27 15.35 17.85
CA PHE A 77 -19.27 15.99 16.53
C PHE A 77 -19.15 14.99 15.38
N GLY A 78 -18.70 13.75 15.66
CA GLY A 78 -18.47 12.74 14.62
C GLY A 78 -17.48 13.20 13.55
N ASP A 79 -16.61 14.16 13.88
CA ASP A 79 -15.59 14.74 13.02
C ASP A 79 -14.41 13.78 12.91
N ASP A 80 -14.49 12.90 11.92
CA ASP A 80 -13.41 11.97 11.63
C ASP A 80 -12.12 12.71 11.20
N SER A 81 -12.19 14.00 10.83
CA SER A 81 -11.06 14.86 10.50
C SER A 81 -10.19 15.24 11.69
N VAL A 82 -10.73 15.28 12.92
CA VAL A 82 -9.91 15.52 14.13
C VAL A 82 -8.88 14.42 14.32
N GLY A 83 -9.26 13.19 13.96
CA GLY A 83 -8.33 12.05 13.96
C GLY A 83 -7.21 12.15 12.93
N GLU A 84 -7.24 13.10 11.99
CA GLU A 84 -6.14 13.29 11.04
C GLU A 84 -4.97 14.11 11.61
N LEU A 85 -5.21 14.80 12.72
CA LEU A 85 -4.25 15.72 13.34
C LEU A 85 -3.37 15.04 14.40
N GLU A 86 -3.61 13.77 14.69
CA GLU A 86 -2.81 12.95 15.59
C GLU A 86 -2.33 11.70 14.87
N GLY A 87 -1.08 11.30 15.10
CA GLY A 87 -0.51 10.12 14.47
C GLY A 87 0.52 9.40 15.31
N ALA A 88 0.83 8.18 14.90
CA ALA A 88 1.77 7.30 15.57
C ALA A 88 2.57 6.48 14.54
N HIS A 89 3.68 5.91 15.02
CA HIS A 89 4.44 4.91 14.28
C HIS A 89 4.09 3.52 14.81
N ILE A 90 3.95 2.55 13.91
CA ILE A 90 3.81 1.13 14.23
C ILE A 90 4.74 0.32 13.32
N SER A 91 5.32 -0.74 13.88
CA SER A 91 6.15 -1.69 13.15
C SER A 91 5.43 -3.03 13.04
N PHE A 92 5.43 -3.59 11.83
CA PHE A 92 5.00 -4.95 11.54
C PHE A 92 6.22 -5.74 11.07
N GLU A 93 6.64 -6.73 11.84
CA GLU A 93 7.85 -7.51 11.55
C GLU A 93 7.52 -8.99 11.34
N GLY A 94 8.20 -9.61 10.38
CA GLY A 94 8.03 -11.03 10.08
C GLY A 94 6.66 -11.39 9.49
N ILE A 95 6.00 -10.45 8.80
CA ILE A 95 4.69 -10.63 8.15
C ILE A 95 4.87 -11.00 6.67
N SER A 96 3.90 -11.68 6.06
CA SER A 96 4.01 -12.02 4.63
C SER A 96 4.01 -10.77 3.74
N MET A 97 4.71 -10.84 2.61
CA MET A 97 4.62 -9.86 1.54
C MET A 97 3.18 -9.68 1.02
N LEU A 98 2.33 -10.70 1.13
CA LEU A 98 0.90 -10.57 0.83
C LEU A 98 0.21 -9.63 1.82
N ALA A 99 0.42 -9.84 3.13
CA ALA A 99 -0.17 -9.04 4.19
C ALA A 99 0.27 -7.58 4.16
N THR A 100 1.49 -7.28 3.67
CA THR A 100 1.93 -5.88 3.51
C THR A 100 1.00 -5.09 2.59
N LYS A 101 0.36 -5.73 1.60
CA LYS A 101 -0.56 -5.02 0.69
C LYS A 101 -1.87 -4.63 1.36
N GLU A 102 -2.34 -5.40 2.33
CA GLU A 102 -3.50 -5.03 3.15
C GLU A 102 -3.22 -3.75 3.98
N LEU A 103 -1.96 -3.51 4.32
CA LEU A 103 -1.49 -2.32 5.03
C LEU A 103 -1.25 -1.14 4.08
N GLU A 104 -0.56 -1.38 2.97
CA GLU A 104 -0.03 -0.34 2.08
C GLU A 104 -1.04 0.18 1.05
N ASP A 105 -2.04 -0.62 0.66
CA ASP A 105 -3.09 -0.17 -0.27
C ASP A 105 -3.97 0.94 0.34
N ARG A 106 -3.84 1.18 1.64
CA ARG A 106 -4.47 2.29 2.37
C ARG A 106 -3.58 3.54 2.25
N ARG A 107 -3.91 4.38 1.27
CA ARG A 107 -3.06 5.51 0.85
C ARG A 107 -3.28 6.86 1.55
N ILE A 108 -4.43 7.08 2.19
CA ILE A 108 -4.78 8.40 2.76
C ILE A 108 -4.45 8.42 4.24
N GLY A 109 -3.48 9.25 4.62
CA GLY A 109 -3.11 9.48 6.03
C GLY A 109 -2.12 8.46 6.59
N GLY A 110 -1.60 7.54 5.77
CA GLY A 110 -0.56 6.56 6.13
C GLY A 110 0.65 6.65 5.21
N SER A 111 1.83 6.39 5.78
CA SER A 111 3.13 6.44 5.11
C SER A 111 3.95 5.18 5.45
N PRO A 112 3.86 4.12 4.63
CA PRO A 112 4.59 2.88 4.85
C PRO A 112 6.04 2.94 4.35
N ILE A 113 6.89 2.12 4.96
CA ILE A 113 8.22 1.76 4.47
C ILE A 113 8.43 0.25 4.62
N GLU A 114 8.45 -0.46 3.48
CA GLU A 114 8.68 -1.90 3.41
C GLU A 114 10.17 -2.19 3.21
N GLN A 115 10.67 -3.24 3.85
CA GLN A 115 11.98 -3.80 3.55
C GLN A 115 12.08 -4.17 2.05
N SER A 116 13.21 -3.78 1.45
CA SER A 116 13.36 -3.81 0.00
C SER A 116 13.86 -5.14 -0.54
N THR A 117 13.08 -5.76 -1.42
CA THR A 117 13.50 -6.91 -2.24
C THR A 117 14.56 -6.56 -3.29
N ARG A 118 14.84 -5.26 -3.49
CA ARG A 118 15.88 -4.78 -4.40
C ARG A 118 17.24 -4.64 -3.73
N TYR A 119 17.30 -4.60 -2.40
CA TYR A 119 18.56 -4.34 -1.66
C TYR A 119 18.91 -5.44 -0.66
N VAL A 120 17.91 -6.22 -0.22
CA VAL A 120 18.05 -7.26 0.80
C VAL A 120 17.83 -8.62 0.15
N PHE A 121 18.74 -9.57 0.43
CA PHE A 121 18.52 -10.97 0.09
C PHE A 121 17.68 -11.63 1.18
N TYR A 122 16.77 -12.49 0.76
CA TYR A 122 15.95 -13.34 1.63
C TYR A 122 16.54 -14.76 1.70
N ASP A 123 17.85 -14.82 1.96
CA ASP A 123 18.71 -16.01 1.93
C ASP A 123 19.07 -16.54 3.33
N ARG A 124 18.34 -16.09 4.35
CA ARG A 124 18.59 -16.44 5.76
C ARG A 124 17.53 -17.38 6.30
N ARG A 125 17.95 -18.17 7.29
CA ARG A 125 17.10 -19.03 8.12
C ARG A 125 17.02 -18.45 9.53
N ASP A 126 15.95 -18.78 10.25
CA ASP A 126 15.85 -18.50 11.68
C ASP A 126 16.75 -19.43 12.51
N ASN A 127 16.72 -19.24 13.84
CA ASN A 127 17.52 -20.02 14.79
C ASN A 127 17.18 -21.52 14.78
N ASP A 128 15.98 -21.88 14.31
CA ASP A 128 15.51 -23.25 14.21
C ASP A 128 15.83 -23.86 12.83
N GLY A 129 16.53 -23.12 11.97
CA GLY A 129 16.94 -23.57 10.64
C GLY A 129 15.84 -23.48 9.58
N ASN A 130 14.72 -22.81 9.87
CA ASN A 130 13.61 -22.67 8.94
C ASN A 130 13.79 -21.45 8.02
N TRP A 131 13.36 -21.57 6.77
CA TRP A 131 13.25 -20.42 5.88
C TRP A 131 12.17 -19.43 6.33
N LEU A 132 12.42 -18.16 6.05
CA LEU A 132 11.60 -17.03 6.49
C LEU A 132 10.39 -16.81 5.57
N TYR A 133 9.45 -17.76 5.60
CA TYR A 133 8.12 -17.60 5.00
C TYR A 133 7.00 -17.90 6.02
N VAL A 134 5.82 -17.32 5.79
CA VAL A 134 4.62 -17.53 6.61
C VAL A 134 4.05 -18.90 6.32
N ARG A 135 3.66 -19.63 7.38
CA ARG A 135 2.98 -20.93 7.30
C ARG A 135 1.53 -20.73 7.75
N PRO A 136 0.57 -20.51 6.84
CA PRO A 136 -0.81 -20.23 7.22
C PRO A 136 -1.45 -21.42 7.93
N GLU A 137 -2.17 -21.20 9.03
CA GLU A 137 -2.77 -22.27 9.84
C GLU A 137 -3.71 -23.17 9.02
N ASP A 138 -4.57 -22.57 8.19
CA ASP A 138 -5.50 -23.31 7.33
C ASP A 138 -4.79 -24.21 6.31
N VAL A 139 -3.60 -23.81 5.85
CA VAL A 139 -2.77 -24.64 4.94
C VAL A 139 -2.10 -25.75 5.75
N MET A 140 -1.54 -25.43 6.92
CA MET A 140 -0.81 -26.38 7.78
C MET A 140 -1.70 -27.47 8.38
N THR A 141 -2.99 -27.21 8.54
CA THR A 141 -3.99 -28.17 9.02
C THR A 141 -4.66 -28.96 7.89
N SER A 142 -4.42 -28.58 6.63
CA SER A 142 -4.98 -29.25 5.45
C SER A 142 -4.09 -30.38 4.92
N SER A 143 -4.60 -31.13 3.95
CA SER A 143 -3.84 -32.12 3.18
C SER A 143 -2.70 -31.52 2.34
N HIS A 144 -2.64 -30.19 2.20
CA HIS A 144 -1.62 -29.50 1.39
C HIS A 144 -0.39 -29.08 2.19
N ALA A 145 -0.35 -29.28 3.51
CA ALA A 145 0.72 -28.81 4.39
C ALA A 145 2.11 -29.28 3.95
N THR A 146 2.29 -30.58 3.70
CA THR A 146 3.57 -31.15 3.27
C THR A 146 4.01 -30.58 1.92
N ALA A 147 3.11 -30.60 0.93
CA ALA A 147 3.41 -30.08 -0.41
C ALA A 147 3.77 -28.59 -0.38
N TYR A 148 3.11 -27.80 0.46
CA TYR A 148 3.42 -26.40 0.68
C TYR A 148 4.83 -26.21 1.24
N ILE A 149 5.18 -26.93 2.30
CA ILE A 149 6.51 -26.82 2.94
C ILE A 149 7.60 -27.23 1.95
N GLU A 150 7.46 -28.38 1.29
CA GLU A 150 8.45 -28.87 0.33
C GLU A 150 8.67 -27.90 -0.83
N THR A 151 7.58 -27.30 -1.34
CA THR A 151 7.64 -26.32 -2.43
C THR A 151 8.33 -25.04 -1.98
N MET A 152 7.92 -24.49 -0.84
CA MET A 152 8.50 -23.27 -0.29
C MET A 152 9.98 -23.45 0.06
N ASP A 153 10.35 -24.56 0.69
CA ASP A 153 11.74 -24.88 1.02
C ASP A 153 12.60 -25.03 -0.24
N PHE A 154 12.06 -25.65 -1.29
CA PHE A 154 12.74 -25.77 -2.58
C PHE A 154 12.98 -24.40 -3.23
N ILE A 155 11.97 -23.53 -3.23
CA ILE A 155 12.06 -22.18 -3.80
C ILE A 155 13.11 -21.35 -3.04
N PHE A 156 13.04 -21.31 -1.72
CA PHE A 156 13.99 -20.54 -0.90
C PHE A 156 15.42 -21.08 -1.00
N SER A 157 15.60 -22.41 -1.05
CA SER A 157 16.92 -23.00 -1.25
C SER A 157 17.47 -22.62 -2.63
N THR A 158 16.65 -22.70 -3.68
CA THR A 158 17.04 -22.27 -5.03
C THR A 158 17.40 -20.78 -5.07
N TYR A 159 16.60 -19.92 -4.45
CA TYR A 159 16.88 -18.49 -4.34
C TYR A 159 18.22 -18.21 -3.65
N ALA A 160 18.45 -18.83 -2.49
CA ALA A 160 19.67 -18.63 -1.71
C ALA A 160 20.92 -19.14 -2.46
N GLU A 161 20.82 -20.30 -3.10
CA GLU A 161 21.92 -20.89 -3.89
C GLU A 161 22.25 -20.09 -5.15
N LEU A 162 21.29 -19.31 -5.68
CA LEU A 162 21.51 -18.45 -6.84
C LEU A 162 22.03 -17.05 -6.47
N ALA A 163 22.02 -16.66 -5.19
CA ALA A 163 22.41 -15.32 -4.75
C ALA A 163 23.86 -14.96 -5.11
N GLU A 164 24.84 -15.84 -4.88
CA GLU A 164 26.23 -15.60 -5.27
C GLU A 164 26.49 -15.83 -6.77
N PRO A 165 26.01 -16.90 -7.42
CA PRO A 165 26.16 -17.08 -8.87
C PRO A 165 25.62 -15.92 -9.71
N MET A 166 24.49 -15.32 -9.31
CA MET A 166 23.98 -14.12 -9.99
C MET A 166 24.86 -12.89 -9.76
N GLN A 167 25.44 -12.73 -8.57
CA GLN A 167 26.41 -11.65 -8.35
C GLN A 167 27.67 -11.86 -9.20
N GLU A 168 28.18 -13.08 -9.33
CA GLU A 168 29.32 -13.39 -10.21
C GLU A 168 29.01 -13.07 -11.68
N TYR A 169 27.82 -13.44 -12.17
CA TYR A 169 27.37 -13.05 -13.52
C TYR A 169 27.42 -11.53 -13.73
N TYR A 170 26.92 -10.74 -12.79
CA TYR A 170 26.97 -9.28 -12.89
C TYR A 170 28.39 -8.70 -12.72
N ARG A 171 29.26 -9.33 -11.92
CA ARG A 171 30.69 -8.97 -11.87
C ARG A 171 31.38 -9.23 -13.21
N GLY A 172 30.99 -10.29 -13.93
CA GLY A 172 31.46 -10.57 -15.28
C GLY A 172 30.99 -9.52 -16.31
N ILE A 173 29.75 -9.04 -16.21
CA ILE A 173 29.22 -7.98 -17.08
C ILE A 173 29.88 -6.63 -16.78
N LYS A 174 30.06 -6.31 -15.50
CA LYS A 174 30.65 -5.05 -15.03
C LYS A 174 31.84 -5.34 -14.12
N PRO A 175 33.04 -5.62 -14.69
CA PRO A 175 34.26 -5.75 -13.90
C PRO A 175 34.53 -4.47 -13.10
N ILE A 176 35.09 -4.60 -11.89
CA ILE A 176 35.29 -3.46 -10.99
C ILE A 176 36.26 -2.42 -11.58
N GLU A 177 37.20 -2.86 -12.41
CA GLU A 177 38.20 -2.04 -13.09
C GLU A 177 37.58 -1.13 -14.15
N GLN A 178 36.43 -1.52 -14.70
CA GLN A 178 35.69 -0.76 -15.73
C GLN A 178 34.50 0.00 -15.15
N ALA A 179 34.22 -0.17 -13.85
CA ALA A 179 33.10 0.50 -13.21
C ALA A 179 33.39 1.98 -12.98
N GLU A 180 32.35 2.80 -13.11
CA GLU A 180 32.37 4.23 -12.89
C GLU A 180 31.23 4.60 -11.95
N TYR A 181 31.54 5.35 -10.88
CA TYR A 181 30.55 5.81 -9.92
C TYR A 181 30.82 7.25 -9.50
N ASP A 182 29.74 7.98 -9.22
CA ASP A 182 29.79 9.20 -8.42
C ASP A 182 29.72 8.79 -6.95
N ILE A 183 30.86 8.90 -6.25
CA ILE A 183 31.01 8.47 -4.86
C ILE A 183 30.76 9.60 -3.85
N ASN A 184 30.79 10.85 -4.32
CA ASN A 184 30.74 12.05 -3.48
C ASN A 184 29.46 12.87 -3.69
N GLY A 185 28.64 12.54 -4.71
CA GLY A 185 27.38 13.20 -5.04
C GLY A 185 27.55 14.53 -5.78
N ASP A 186 28.72 14.79 -6.37
CA ASP A 186 29.03 16.03 -7.09
C ASP A 186 28.69 15.95 -8.59
N GLY A 187 28.18 14.81 -9.05
CA GLY A 187 27.80 14.52 -10.43
C GLY A 187 28.95 13.99 -11.29
N ARG A 188 30.19 13.92 -10.77
CA ARG A 188 31.34 13.37 -11.49
C ARG A 188 31.48 11.89 -11.22
N LYS A 189 31.60 11.09 -12.28
CA LYS A 189 31.93 9.67 -12.15
C LYS A 189 33.43 9.47 -12.23
N GLU A 190 33.93 8.62 -11.36
CA GLU A 190 35.35 8.28 -11.26
C GLU A 190 35.53 6.78 -11.39
N ARG A 191 36.71 6.35 -11.87
CA ARG A 191 37.12 4.95 -11.90
C ARG A 191 37.99 4.62 -10.71
N LEU A 192 37.99 3.36 -10.28
CA LEU A 192 38.83 2.91 -9.16
C LEU A 192 40.32 3.25 -9.36
N ALA A 193 40.82 3.20 -10.60
CA ALA A 193 42.21 3.51 -10.93
C ALA A 193 42.58 5.01 -10.82
N GLU A 194 41.58 5.89 -10.79
CA GLU A 194 41.75 7.34 -10.69
C GLU A 194 41.81 7.82 -9.22
N LEU A 195 41.34 6.97 -8.30
CA LEU A 195 41.23 7.30 -6.89
C LEU A 195 42.55 7.01 -6.16
N THR A 196 43.04 8.00 -5.41
CA THR A 196 44.21 7.86 -4.54
C THR A 196 43.87 7.92 -3.06
N ASP A 197 42.74 8.53 -2.70
CA ASP A 197 42.31 8.61 -1.31
C ASP A 197 41.73 7.27 -0.82
N THR A 198 42.12 6.87 0.38
CA THR A 198 41.70 5.57 0.96
C THR A 198 40.21 5.51 1.32
N GLY A 199 39.63 6.65 1.71
CA GLY A 199 38.20 6.78 1.98
C GLY A 199 37.38 6.65 0.70
N GLU A 200 37.79 7.35 -0.35
CA GLU A 200 37.18 7.29 -1.68
C GLU A 200 37.26 5.89 -2.29
N ILE A 201 38.42 5.22 -2.21
CA ILE A 201 38.58 3.83 -2.65
C ILE A 201 37.62 2.89 -1.91
N LYS A 202 37.46 3.08 -0.59
CA LYS A 202 36.52 2.29 0.22
C LYS A 202 35.07 2.56 -0.18
N ALA A 203 34.70 3.83 -0.35
CA ALA A 203 33.38 4.24 -0.80
C ALA A 203 33.05 3.65 -2.17
N PHE A 204 33.97 3.75 -3.14
CA PHE A 204 33.85 3.16 -4.46
C PHE A 204 33.59 1.65 -4.40
N ARG A 205 34.40 0.90 -3.64
CA ARG A 205 34.24 -0.56 -3.51
C ARG A 205 32.91 -0.92 -2.87
N GLN A 206 32.44 -0.13 -1.90
CA GLN A 206 31.13 -0.34 -1.28
C GLN A 206 29.99 -0.06 -2.27
N THR A 207 30.07 1.02 -3.05
CA THR A 207 29.10 1.35 -4.10
C THR A 207 29.08 0.27 -5.18
N TYR A 208 30.24 -0.22 -5.61
CA TYR A 208 30.34 -1.34 -6.55
C TYR A 208 29.65 -2.60 -6.00
N LYS A 209 29.96 -2.98 -4.75
CA LYS A 209 29.33 -4.12 -4.08
C LYS A 209 27.81 -3.95 -4.01
N ASN A 210 27.33 -2.75 -3.70
CA ASN A 210 25.91 -2.45 -3.63
C ASN A 210 25.23 -2.50 -5.01
N ASP A 211 25.86 -2.00 -6.07
CA ASP A 211 25.34 -2.07 -7.45
C ASP A 211 25.14 -3.53 -7.88
N ILE A 212 26.19 -4.35 -7.77
CA ILE A 212 26.16 -5.78 -8.11
C ILE A 212 25.09 -6.52 -7.30
N ARG A 213 25.07 -6.29 -5.98
CA ARG A 213 24.07 -6.88 -5.09
C ARG A 213 22.65 -6.50 -5.50
N THR A 214 22.41 -5.22 -5.79
CA THR A 214 21.08 -4.71 -6.14
C THR A 214 20.57 -5.35 -7.43
N LYS A 215 21.43 -5.51 -8.45
CA LYS A 215 21.06 -6.19 -9.70
C LYS A 215 20.71 -7.66 -9.49
N ALA A 216 21.51 -8.37 -8.67
CA ALA A 216 21.22 -9.75 -8.30
C ALA A 216 19.89 -9.88 -7.53
N CYS A 217 19.66 -9.02 -6.53
CA CYS A 217 18.39 -8.93 -5.81
C CYS A 217 17.20 -8.69 -6.78
N ASP A 218 17.33 -7.72 -7.69
CA ASP A 218 16.28 -7.34 -8.64
C ASP A 218 15.92 -8.45 -9.63
N THR A 219 16.90 -9.29 -9.98
CA THR A 219 16.70 -10.46 -10.83
C THR A 219 16.07 -11.62 -10.05
N LEU A 220 16.57 -11.91 -8.85
CA LEU A 220 16.14 -13.07 -8.06
C LEU A 220 14.82 -12.86 -7.34
N ARG A 221 14.38 -11.61 -7.12
CA ARG A 221 13.10 -11.33 -6.44
C ARG A 221 11.88 -11.96 -7.15
N TYR A 222 11.99 -12.30 -8.43
CA TYR A 222 10.95 -13.01 -9.20
C TYR A 222 10.71 -14.44 -8.72
N LEU A 223 11.65 -15.02 -7.97
CA LEU A 223 11.50 -16.33 -7.36
C LEU A 223 10.85 -16.26 -5.98
N LEU A 224 10.73 -15.07 -5.37
CA LEU A 224 10.22 -14.94 -4.01
C LEU A 224 8.69 -15.09 -3.97
N PRO A 225 8.15 -16.10 -3.25
CA PRO A 225 6.70 -16.23 -3.08
C PRO A 225 6.13 -15.10 -2.22
N LEU A 226 4.85 -14.79 -2.35
CA LEU A 226 4.18 -13.77 -1.53
C LEU A 226 4.10 -14.13 -0.03
N ALA A 227 4.32 -15.40 0.31
CA ALA A 227 4.45 -15.83 1.70
C ALA A 227 5.80 -15.45 2.33
N THR A 228 6.76 -14.91 1.57
CA THR A 228 8.04 -14.44 2.10
C THR A 228 7.82 -13.44 3.24
N LYS A 229 8.46 -13.67 4.39
CA LYS A 229 8.37 -12.77 5.54
C LYS A 229 9.18 -11.51 5.29
N THR A 230 8.62 -10.37 5.67
CA THR A 230 9.26 -9.06 5.55
C THR A 230 8.81 -8.14 6.68
N ASN A 231 9.34 -6.91 6.68
CA ASN A 231 9.07 -5.91 7.70
C ASN A 231 8.50 -4.64 7.05
N VAL A 232 7.50 -4.03 7.68
CA VAL A 232 6.89 -2.75 7.31
C VAL A 232 6.86 -1.85 8.53
N GLY A 233 7.51 -0.69 8.41
CA GLY A 233 7.26 0.45 9.30
C GLY A 233 6.14 1.30 8.74
N LEU A 234 5.27 1.84 9.59
CA LEU A 234 4.13 2.64 9.15
C LEU A 234 3.94 3.82 10.09
N PHE A 235 4.02 5.03 9.55
CA PHE A 235 3.43 6.20 10.20
C PHE A 235 1.99 6.35 9.73
N GLY A 236 1.08 6.76 10.60
CA GLY A 236 -0.28 7.08 10.19
C GLY A 236 -1.01 7.95 11.18
N ASN A 237 -2.05 8.64 10.70
CA ASN A 237 -2.94 9.39 11.57
C ASN A 237 -4.08 8.52 12.15
N GLY A 238 -4.78 9.03 13.15
CA GLY A 238 -5.90 8.36 13.81
C GLY A 238 -7.02 7.91 12.87
N ARG A 239 -7.41 8.76 11.91
CA ARG A 239 -8.43 8.39 10.92
C ARG A 239 -7.96 7.23 10.05
N PHE A 240 -6.71 7.29 9.61
CA PHE A 240 -6.06 6.24 8.82
C PHE A 240 -6.03 4.93 9.61
N PHE A 241 -5.51 4.91 10.84
CA PHE A 241 -5.41 3.70 11.64
C PHE A 241 -6.77 3.09 11.97
N GLN A 242 -7.78 3.90 12.29
CA GLN A 242 -9.14 3.39 12.51
C GLN A 242 -9.67 2.66 11.26
N GLY A 243 -9.45 3.24 10.08
CA GLY A 243 -9.83 2.64 8.79
C GLY A 243 -9.02 1.38 8.45
N LEU A 244 -7.70 1.43 8.64
CA LEU A 244 -6.78 0.33 8.39
C LEU A 244 -7.11 -0.88 9.29
N ILE A 245 -7.25 -0.67 10.60
CA ILE A 245 -7.59 -1.74 11.53
C ILE A 245 -8.96 -2.34 11.17
N SER A 246 -9.96 -1.50 10.91
CA SER A 246 -11.29 -1.98 10.52
C SER A 246 -11.24 -2.81 9.23
N HIS A 247 -10.42 -2.38 8.25
CA HIS A 247 -10.16 -3.15 7.03
C HIS A 247 -9.52 -4.51 7.34
N CYS A 248 -8.42 -4.53 8.09
CA CYS A 248 -7.73 -5.76 8.45
C CYS A 248 -8.65 -6.77 9.17
N LEU A 249 -9.50 -6.29 10.10
CA LEU A 249 -10.50 -7.12 10.79
C LEU A 249 -11.65 -7.60 9.87
N THR A 250 -11.84 -6.93 8.73
CA THR A 250 -12.86 -7.26 7.72
C THR A 250 -12.32 -8.16 6.62
N SER A 251 -10.99 -8.14 6.39
CA SER A 251 -10.30 -8.92 5.36
C SER A 251 -10.56 -10.42 5.52
N ASP A 252 -10.63 -11.14 4.40
CA ASP A 252 -10.73 -12.61 4.38
C ASP A 252 -9.39 -13.29 4.64
N LEU A 253 -8.28 -12.54 4.67
CA LEU A 253 -6.95 -13.07 4.97
C LEU A 253 -6.78 -13.21 6.50
N PRO A 254 -6.61 -14.44 7.04
CA PRO A 254 -6.46 -14.64 8.49
C PRO A 254 -5.27 -13.88 9.10
N GLU A 255 -4.16 -13.78 8.35
CA GLU A 255 -3.00 -12.99 8.77
C GLU A 255 -3.36 -11.51 8.93
N ALA A 256 -4.13 -10.92 8.01
CA ALA A 256 -4.55 -9.53 8.14
C ALA A 256 -5.43 -9.32 9.38
N GLN A 257 -6.37 -10.23 9.66
CA GLN A 257 -7.21 -10.16 10.86
C GLN A 257 -6.37 -10.20 12.15
N LEU A 258 -5.39 -11.11 12.22
CA LEU A 258 -4.45 -11.19 13.33
C LEU A 258 -3.66 -9.88 13.50
N LEU A 259 -3.13 -9.34 12.40
CA LEU A 259 -2.39 -8.08 12.40
C LEU A 259 -3.26 -6.90 12.80
N GLY A 260 -4.54 -6.87 12.38
CA GLY A 260 -5.50 -5.85 12.79
C GLY A 260 -5.71 -5.82 14.31
N ASN A 261 -5.89 -7.00 14.93
CA ASN A 261 -6.01 -7.11 16.39
C ASN A 261 -4.74 -6.66 17.12
N LYS A 262 -3.56 -7.09 16.65
CA LYS A 262 -2.27 -6.68 17.23
C LYS A 262 -2.02 -5.18 17.06
N ALA A 263 -2.34 -4.61 15.90
CA ALA A 263 -2.22 -3.19 15.64
C ALA A 263 -3.14 -2.36 16.52
N HIS A 264 -4.39 -2.81 16.71
CA HIS A 264 -5.31 -2.18 17.65
C HIS A 264 -4.73 -2.17 19.07
N ALA A 265 -4.29 -3.33 19.58
CA ALA A 265 -3.73 -3.42 20.93
C ALA A 265 -2.47 -2.56 21.14
N ALA A 266 -1.59 -2.49 20.14
CA ALA A 266 -0.38 -1.65 20.20
C ALA A 266 -0.72 -0.15 20.15
N LEU A 267 -1.60 0.27 19.24
CA LEU A 267 -1.96 1.68 19.10
C LEU A 267 -2.86 2.17 20.23
N ASP A 268 -3.64 1.30 20.88
CA ASP A 268 -4.46 1.66 22.04
C ASP A 268 -3.60 2.11 23.23
N GLN A 269 -2.34 1.68 23.31
CA GLN A 269 -1.40 2.16 24.34
C GLN A 269 -0.91 3.59 24.10
N ILE A 270 -1.01 4.10 22.87
CA ILE A 270 -0.42 5.38 22.46
C ILE A 270 -1.49 6.43 22.12
N MET A 271 -2.55 6.01 21.44
CA MET A 271 -3.60 6.87 20.88
C MET A 271 -5.00 6.24 21.00
N PRO A 272 -5.42 5.81 22.21
CA PRO A 272 -6.61 4.97 22.44
C PRO A 272 -7.89 5.58 21.86
N CYS A 273 -8.11 6.88 22.08
CA CYS A 273 -9.33 7.57 21.64
C CYS A 273 -9.51 7.52 20.11
N TYR A 274 -8.42 7.42 19.36
CA TYR A 274 -8.42 7.49 17.90
C TYR A 274 -8.55 6.12 17.22
N VAL A 275 -8.21 5.02 17.90
CA VAL A 275 -8.36 3.65 17.38
C VAL A 275 -9.56 2.91 17.94
N ARG A 276 -10.12 3.34 19.08
CA ARG A 276 -11.23 2.69 19.83
C ARG A 276 -12.42 2.22 18.98
N ARG A 277 -12.77 2.97 17.93
CA ARG A 277 -13.95 2.67 17.10
C ARG A 277 -13.67 1.65 15.99
N ALA A 278 -12.41 1.25 15.82
CA ALA A 278 -12.06 0.29 14.79
C ALA A 278 -12.66 -1.07 15.11
N LYS A 279 -13.33 -1.66 14.13
CA LYS A 279 -14.02 -2.94 14.26
C LYS A 279 -14.27 -3.54 12.89
N ARG A 280 -14.56 -4.84 12.87
CA ARG A 280 -15.06 -5.51 11.66
C ARG A 280 -16.28 -4.79 11.11
N ASN A 281 -16.30 -4.61 9.78
CA ASN A 281 -17.37 -3.96 9.06
C ASN A 281 -18.13 -4.99 8.21
N GLU A 282 -19.29 -5.44 8.70
CA GLU A 282 -20.12 -6.43 8.01
C GLU A 282 -20.65 -5.96 6.65
N TYR A 283 -20.87 -4.65 6.48
CA TYR A 283 -21.26 -4.10 5.19
C TYR A 283 -20.13 -4.29 4.15
N LEU A 284 -18.89 -3.99 4.53
CA LEU A 284 -17.72 -4.19 3.66
C LEU A 284 -17.36 -5.67 3.48
N ALA A 285 -17.62 -6.53 4.48
CA ALA A 285 -17.41 -7.98 4.35
C ALA A 285 -18.37 -8.61 3.32
N ALA A 286 -19.61 -8.13 3.23
CA ALA A 286 -20.61 -8.68 2.33
C ALA A 286 -20.40 -8.30 0.85
N VAL A 287 -19.77 -7.14 0.57
CA VAL A 287 -19.58 -6.64 -0.81
C VAL A 287 -18.73 -7.60 -1.67
N PRO A 288 -17.52 -8.03 -1.25
CA PRO A 288 -16.72 -8.96 -2.04
C PRO A 288 -17.43 -10.27 -2.37
N ILE A 289 -18.24 -10.81 -1.44
CA ILE A 289 -18.99 -12.05 -1.65
C ILE A 289 -20.01 -11.88 -2.78
N ARG A 290 -20.82 -10.82 -2.72
CA ARG A 290 -21.82 -10.51 -3.76
C ARG A 290 -21.15 -10.24 -5.11
N MET A 291 -20.08 -9.45 -5.11
CA MET A 291 -19.38 -9.08 -6.33
C MET A 291 -18.67 -10.26 -6.99
N ASP A 292 -18.06 -11.16 -6.21
CA ASP A 292 -17.43 -12.39 -6.71
C ASP A 292 -18.47 -13.34 -7.34
N GLN A 293 -19.63 -13.51 -6.70
CA GLN A 293 -20.75 -14.28 -7.25
C GLN A 293 -21.27 -13.70 -8.55
N LEU A 294 -21.49 -12.37 -8.59
CA LEU A 294 -21.98 -11.69 -9.79
C LEU A 294 -20.95 -11.72 -10.92
N ALA A 295 -19.68 -11.46 -10.63
CA ALA A 295 -18.61 -11.55 -11.62
C ALA A 295 -18.50 -12.96 -12.22
N LYS A 296 -18.56 -14.01 -11.40
CA LYS A 296 -18.60 -15.39 -11.90
C LYS A 296 -19.77 -15.66 -12.83
N LYS A 297 -20.96 -15.13 -12.53
CA LYS A 297 -22.15 -15.23 -13.40
C LYS A 297 -21.92 -14.50 -14.73
N LEU A 298 -21.44 -13.26 -14.70
CA LEU A 298 -21.29 -12.41 -15.90
C LEU A 298 -20.14 -12.82 -16.81
N PHE A 299 -19.13 -13.49 -16.28
CA PHE A 299 -17.88 -13.80 -16.98
C PHE A 299 -17.54 -15.30 -17.05
N ALA A 300 -18.49 -16.19 -16.77
CA ALA A 300 -18.25 -17.64 -16.66
C ALA A 300 -17.52 -18.28 -17.85
N GLU A 301 -17.78 -17.77 -19.06
CA GLU A 301 -17.25 -18.32 -20.32
C GLU A 301 -16.03 -17.56 -20.85
N GLN A 302 -15.60 -16.50 -20.16
CA GLN A 302 -14.51 -15.63 -20.62
C GLN A 302 -13.15 -16.15 -20.13
N GLN A 303 -12.16 -16.11 -21.01
CA GLN A 303 -10.77 -16.41 -20.68
C GLN A 303 -9.96 -15.11 -20.64
N PRO A 304 -8.99 -15.00 -19.70
CA PRO A 304 -8.16 -13.80 -19.60
C PRO A 304 -7.29 -13.64 -20.84
N ASP A 305 -7.18 -12.42 -21.35
CA ASP A 305 -6.11 -12.06 -22.28
C ASP A 305 -4.80 -11.96 -21.47
N LEU A 306 -3.80 -12.76 -21.86
CA LEU A 306 -2.49 -12.83 -21.19
C LEU A 306 -1.46 -11.90 -21.84
N SER A 307 -1.89 -10.97 -22.69
CA SER A 307 -1.08 -9.88 -23.20
C SER A 307 -0.47 -9.05 -22.06
N ILE A 308 0.86 -8.92 -22.05
CA ILE A 308 1.62 -8.11 -21.07
C ILE A 308 1.79 -6.65 -21.51
N ASN A 309 1.05 -6.22 -22.54
CA ASN A 309 1.10 -4.84 -23.01
C ASN A 309 0.48 -3.89 -21.99
N ILE A 310 1.06 -2.71 -21.84
CA ILE A 310 0.46 -1.63 -21.05
C ILE A 310 -0.61 -0.99 -21.93
N ASN A 311 -1.87 -1.15 -21.54
CA ASN A 311 -3.01 -0.64 -22.28
C ASN A 311 -3.40 0.72 -21.70
N LEU A 312 -3.24 1.78 -22.51
CA LEU A 312 -3.89 3.06 -22.22
C LEU A 312 -5.36 2.92 -22.60
N ILE A 313 -6.22 2.90 -21.58
CA ILE A 313 -7.65 2.73 -21.74
C ILE A 313 -8.24 4.01 -22.31
N ASP A 314 -8.86 3.88 -23.48
CA ASP A 314 -9.57 4.96 -24.13
C ASP A 314 -10.83 5.36 -23.34
N ARG A 315 -11.39 6.53 -23.64
CA ARG A 315 -12.68 6.98 -23.09
C ARG A 315 -13.86 6.51 -23.93
N GLY A 316 -13.67 5.43 -24.68
CA GLY A 316 -14.65 4.89 -25.61
C GLY A 316 -14.67 5.61 -26.95
N GLU A 317 -13.63 6.37 -27.34
CA GLU A 317 -13.62 7.17 -28.57
C GLU A 317 -14.05 6.36 -29.80
N GLN A 318 -13.63 5.10 -29.92
CA GLN A 318 -14.05 4.22 -31.03
C GLN A 318 -15.55 3.93 -31.00
N GLN A 319 -16.10 3.59 -29.83
CA GLN A 319 -17.52 3.29 -29.67
C GLN A 319 -18.38 4.55 -29.83
N ILE A 320 -17.89 5.68 -29.32
CA ILE A 320 -18.49 7.00 -29.53
C ILE A 320 -18.61 7.29 -31.03
N ALA A 321 -17.51 7.15 -31.78
CA ALA A 321 -17.51 7.39 -33.22
C ALA A 321 -18.53 6.49 -33.96
N LEU A 322 -18.59 5.20 -33.62
CA LEU A 322 -19.53 4.26 -34.23
C LEU A 322 -21.00 4.61 -33.96
N ARG A 323 -21.34 4.93 -32.70
CA ARG A 323 -22.71 5.27 -32.30
C ARG A 323 -23.14 6.65 -32.80
N LEU A 324 -22.21 7.59 -32.91
CA LEU A 324 -22.46 8.88 -33.57
C LEU A 324 -22.84 8.70 -35.04
N MET A 325 -22.20 7.78 -35.77
CA MET A 325 -22.57 7.46 -37.15
C MET A 325 -23.98 6.84 -37.27
N GLN A 326 -24.49 6.25 -36.18
CA GLN A 326 -25.84 5.70 -36.09
C GLN A 326 -26.89 6.76 -35.68
N GLY A 327 -26.47 8.02 -35.48
CA GLY A 327 -27.36 9.14 -35.17
C GLY A 327 -27.72 9.30 -33.69
N GLU A 328 -27.01 8.61 -32.79
CA GLU A 328 -27.19 8.77 -31.34
C GLU A 328 -26.66 10.13 -30.83
N SER A 329 -27.22 10.61 -29.71
CA SER A 329 -26.83 11.86 -29.06
C SER A 329 -25.42 11.79 -28.47
N VAL A 330 -24.56 12.77 -28.78
CA VAL A 330 -23.21 12.89 -28.20
C VAL A 330 -23.25 12.80 -26.67
N GLN A 331 -24.19 13.50 -26.04
CA GLN A 331 -24.31 13.55 -24.59
C GLN A 331 -24.62 12.17 -24.00
N ASP A 332 -25.56 11.44 -24.61
CA ASP A 332 -26.00 10.15 -24.10
C ASP A 332 -24.92 9.09 -24.27
N ILE A 333 -24.21 9.09 -25.41
CA ILE A 333 -23.12 8.14 -25.66
C ILE A 333 -21.95 8.40 -24.72
N MET A 334 -21.57 9.66 -24.50
CA MET A 334 -20.49 10.01 -23.58
C MET A 334 -20.82 9.62 -22.14
N GLN A 335 -22.07 9.81 -21.71
CA GLN A 335 -22.53 9.38 -20.39
C GLN A 335 -22.51 7.85 -20.28
N ASP A 336 -23.00 7.13 -21.28
CA ASP A 336 -23.01 5.66 -21.28
C ASP A 336 -21.60 5.06 -21.23
N GLU A 337 -20.64 5.61 -21.97
CA GLU A 337 -19.24 5.15 -21.90
C GLU A 337 -18.58 5.45 -20.55
N ALA A 338 -18.94 6.57 -19.90
CA ALA A 338 -18.50 6.85 -18.54
C ALA A 338 -19.09 5.82 -17.55
N ASP A 339 -20.37 5.47 -17.69
CA ASP A 339 -21.03 4.46 -16.86
C ASP A 339 -20.42 3.07 -17.09
N VAL A 340 -20.16 2.69 -18.35
CA VAL A 340 -19.45 1.46 -18.72
C VAL A 340 -18.09 1.40 -18.03
N LEU A 341 -17.32 2.49 -18.04
CA LEU A 341 -16.03 2.56 -17.38
C LEU A 341 -16.17 2.34 -15.86
N THR A 342 -17.09 3.05 -15.20
CA THR A 342 -17.33 2.93 -13.76
C THR A 342 -17.77 1.52 -13.36
N LEU A 343 -18.72 0.93 -14.08
CA LEU A 343 -19.19 -0.45 -13.87
C LEU A 343 -18.06 -1.46 -14.06
N SER A 344 -17.20 -1.23 -15.06
CA SER A 344 -16.04 -2.09 -15.31
C SER A 344 -15.05 -2.04 -14.14
N HIS A 345 -14.81 -0.86 -13.56
CA HIS A 345 -13.98 -0.73 -12.35
C HIS A 345 -14.61 -1.37 -11.11
N MET A 346 -15.95 -1.46 -11.01
CA MET A 346 -16.62 -2.21 -9.93
C MET A 346 -16.33 -3.70 -10.03
N LEU A 347 -16.35 -4.25 -11.25
CA LEU A 347 -16.15 -5.67 -11.52
C LEU A 347 -14.67 -6.07 -11.56
N TYR A 348 -13.77 -5.14 -11.88
CA TYR A 348 -12.35 -5.39 -12.13
C TYR A 348 -11.67 -6.24 -11.04
N PRO A 349 -11.78 -5.96 -9.72
CA PRO A 349 -11.12 -6.76 -8.68
C PRO A 349 -11.59 -8.22 -8.56
N TYR A 350 -12.72 -8.56 -9.16
CA TYR A 350 -13.45 -9.81 -8.96
C TYR A 350 -13.39 -10.73 -10.19
N THR A 351 -12.52 -10.41 -11.14
CA THR A 351 -12.22 -11.23 -12.33
C THR A 351 -10.71 -11.36 -12.50
N ASN A 352 -10.29 -12.07 -13.55
CA ASN A 352 -8.91 -12.08 -14.04
C ASN A 352 -8.80 -11.47 -15.45
N LEU A 353 -9.84 -10.74 -15.90
CA LEU A 353 -9.92 -10.21 -17.26
C LEU A 353 -9.31 -8.81 -17.33
N SER A 354 -8.78 -8.44 -18.51
CA SER A 354 -8.36 -7.05 -18.74
C SER A 354 -9.54 -6.08 -18.66
N LEU A 355 -9.28 -4.81 -18.38
CA LEU A 355 -10.32 -3.79 -18.27
C LEU A 355 -11.09 -3.63 -19.59
N ASP A 356 -10.44 -3.78 -20.73
CA ASP A 356 -11.11 -3.74 -22.04
C ASP A 356 -12.04 -4.95 -22.27
N GLN A 357 -11.64 -6.15 -21.85
CA GLN A 357 -12.53 -7.32 -21.88
C GLN A 357 -13.79 -7.08 -21.03
N ILE A 358 -13.62 -6.50 -19.85
CA ILE A 358 -14.74 -6.16 -18.95
C ILE A 358 -15.63 -5.10 -19.59
N ARG A 359 -15.07 -4.01 -20.13
CA ARG A 359 -15.83 -2.94 -20.80
C ARG A 359 -16.66 -3.48 -21.96
N ASN A 360 -16.08 -4.35 -22.79
CA ASN A 360 -16.80 -4.96 -23.90
C ASN A 360 -17.99 -5.80 -23.44
N GLN A 361 -17.85 -6.55 -22.35
CA GLN A 361 -18.98 -7.28 -21.78
C GLN A 361 -20.03 -6.33 -21.17
N VAL A 362 -19.60 -5.32 -20.43
CA VAL A 362 -20.49 -4.35 -19.77
C VAL A 362 -21.36 -3.59 -20.78
N ARG A 363 -20.83 -3.26 -21.95
CA ARG A 363 -21.62 -2.65 -23.05
C ARG A 363 -22.81 -3.50 -23.47
N ASN A 364 -22.65 -4.83 -23.44
CA ASN A 364 -23.70 -5.80 -23.82
C ASN A 364 -24.68 -6.13 -22.69
N LEU A 365 -24.43 -5.68 -21.46
CA LEU A 365 -25.35 -5.89 -20.35
C LEU A 365 -26.63 -5.08 -20.52
N SER A 366 -27.75 -5.69 -20.20
CA SER A 366 -29.04 -5.01 -20.07
C SER A 366 -29.01 -3.99 -18.92
N SER A 367 -29.93 -3.03 -18.94
CA SER A 367 -30.07 -2.04 -17.85
C SER A 367 -30.28 -2.69 -16.48
N ILE A 368 -31.00 -3.82 -16.43
CA ILE A 368 -31.26 -4.59 -15.21
C ILE A 368 -29.96 -5.20 -14.66
N GLU A 369 -29.12 -5.77 -15.52
CA GLU A 369 -27.83 -6.34 -15.11
C GLU A 369 -26.86 -5.25 -14.66
N ARG A 370 -26.84 -4.10 -15.35
CA ARG A 370 -26.03 -2.95 -14.91
C ARG A 370 -26.48 -2.43 -13.54
N GLU A 371 -27.78 -2.37 -13.29
CA GLU A 371 -28.32 -2.03 -11.96
C GLU A 371 -27.97 -3.08 -10.90
N GLU A 372 -27.98 -4.37 -11.25
CA GLU A 372 -27.51 -5.47 -10.39
C GLU A 372 -26.05 -5.26 -9.97
N VAL A 373 -25.17 -4.86 -10.90
CA VAL A 373 -23.75 -4.53 -10.60
C VAL A 373 -23.64 -3.38 -9.61
N ILE A 374 -24.35 -2.27 -9.85
CA ILE A 374 -24.33 -1.11 -8.95
C ILE A 374 -24.85 -1.50 -7.56
N SER A 375 -25.99 -2.21 -7.51
CA SER A 375 -26.62 -2.63 -6.26
C SER A 375 -25.73 -3.56 -5.45
N ALA A 376 -25.09 -4.54 -6.09
CA ALA A 376 -24.16 -5.46 -5.45
C ALA A 376 -22.93 -4.73 -4.88
N TYR A 377 -22.39 -3.75 -5.63
CA TYR A 377 -21.19 -2.99 -5.26
C TYR A 377 -21.45 -1.96 -4.17
N VAL A 378 -22.53 -1.18 -4.30
CA VAL A 378 -22.92 -0.15 -3.32
C VAL A 378 -23.47 -0.78 -2.06
N GLY A 379 -24.19 -1.90 -2.17
CA GLY A 379 -24.80 -2.61 -1.05
C GLY A 379 -25.76 -1.77 -0.21
N GLU A 380 -26.15 -2.32 0.95
CA GLU A 380 -27.05 -1.66 1.89
C GLU A 380 -26.29 -0.79 2.90
N ARG A 381 -26.12 0.49 2.56
CA ARG A 381 -25.44 1.46 3.44
C ARG A 381 -26.34 1.83 4.62
N LYS A 382 -25.92 1.54 5.85
CA LYS A 382 -26.65 1.90 7.08
C LYS A 382 -26.23 3.25 7.63
N THR A 383 -24.99 3.66 7.37
CA THR A 383 -24.43 4.94 7.83
C THR A 383 -23.62 5.63 6.74
N ARG A 384 -23.34 6.93 6.91
CA ARG A 384 -22.41 7.66 6.04
C ARG A 384 -20.98 7.09 6.01
N ARG A 385 -20.63 6.22 6.95
CA ARG A 385 -19.31 5.56 7.05
C ARG A 385 -19.24 4.27 6.26
N ASP A 386 -20.38 3.72 5.84
CA ASP A 386 -20.45 2.63 4.86
C ASP A 386 -20.19 3.27 3.49
N ARG A 387 -18.91 3.30 3.12
CA ARG A 387 -18.44 3.90 1.88
C ARG A 387 -18.21 2.78 0.87
N PRO A 388 -18.78 2.88 -0.34
CA PRO A 388 -18.45 1.95 -1.42
C PRO A 388 -16.95 1.96 -1.72
N GLY A 389 -16.50 0.93 -2.44
CA GLY A 389 -15.11 0.80 -2.83
C GLY A 389 -14.65 1.86 -3.85
N ARG A 390 -13.42 1.67 -4.33
CA ARG A 390 -12.68 2.66 -5.11
C ARG A 390 -13.09 2.78 -6.58
N ALA A 391 -14.06 2.01 -7.06
CA ALA A 391 -14.52 2.11 -8.45
C ALA A 391 -15.10 3.50 -8.77
N PHE A 392 -15.62 4.20 -7.77
CA PHE A 392 -16.06 5.60 -7.91
C PHE A 392 -14.91 6.62 -7.95
N GLU A 393 -13.66 6.18 -7.78
CA GLU A 393 -12.47 7.01 -8.10
C GLU A 393 -12.14 6.97 -9.61
N ALA A 394 -12.91 6.25 -10.43
CA ALA A 394 -12.74 6.23 -11.89
C ALA A 394 -13.05 7.59 -12.55
N GLY A 395 -12.77 7.70 -13.86
CA GLY A 395 -13.05 8.91 -14.66
C GLY A 395 -11.86 9.85 -14.85
N TYR A 396 -10.66 9.43 -14.46
CA TYR A 396 -9.43 10.17 -14.81
C TYR A 396 -9.12 10.06 -16.31
N PRO A 397 -8.54 11.11 -16.94
CA PRO A 397 -8.20 11.10 -18.37
C PRO A 397 -7.21 10.01 -18.79
N TYR A 398 -6.39 9.52 -17.85
CA TYR A 398 -5.38 8.51 -18.10
C TYR A 398 -5.63 7.33 -17.17
N THR A 399 -6.10 6.22 -17.74
CA THR A 399 -6.26 4.95 -17.06
C THR A 399 -5.38 3.94 -17.76
N PHE A 400 -4.49 3.30 -17.02
CA PHE A 400 -3.60 2.27 -17.53
C PHE A 400 -4.02 0.93 -16.96
N ASP A 401 -4.26 -0.03 -17.84
CA ASP A 401 -4.46 -1.44 -17.47
C ASP A 401 -3.19 -2.22 -17.81
N LEU A 402 -2.78 -3.09 -16.90
CA LEU A 402 -1.50 -3.79 -17.00
C LEU A 402 -1.53 -5.13 -16.27
N LEU A 403 -1.20 -6.19 -17.01
CA LEU A 403 -0.83 -7.48 -16.47
C LEU A 403 0.68 -7.46 -16.20
N THR A 404 1.08 -7.55 -14.92
CA THR A 404 2.49 -7.43 -14.54
C THR A 404 2.86 -8.33 -13.36
N ASP A 405 4.16 -8.57 -13.20
CA ASP A 405 4.71 -9.31 -12.07
C ASP A 405 4.68 -8.51 -10.76
N TRP A 406 4.90 -9.22 -9.65
CA TRP A 406 4.94 -8.68 -8.30
C TRP A 406 6.02 -7.61 -8.09
N GLY A 407 7.21 -7.78 -8.65
CA GLY A 407 8.31 -6.83 -8.52
C GLY A 407 7.96 -5.48 -9.12
N THR A 408 7.43 -5.49 -10.35
CA THR A 408 6.94 -4.29 -11.03
C THR A 408 5.75 -3.66 -10.29
N TYR A 409 4.80 -4.45 -9.79
CA TYR A 409 3.68 -3.94 -8.97
C TYR A 409 4.19 -3.17 -7.74
N LYS A 410 5.17 -3.71 -7.01
CA LYS A 410 5.77 -3.01 -5.85
C LYS A 410 6.43 -1.68 -6.24
N ASP A 411 7.06 -1.61 -7.40
CA ASP A 411 7.68 -0.37 -7.89
C ASP A 411 6.61 0.68 -8.30
N LEU A 412 5.45 0.25 -8.81
CA LEU A 412 4.31 1.13 -9.11
C LEU A 412 3.57 1.62 -7.86
N GLN A 413 3.50 0.79 -6.82
CA GLN A 413 2.83 1.11 -5.56
C GLN A 413 3.53 2.25 -4.79
N ARG A 414 4.83 2.44 -5.00
CA ARG A 414 5.65 3.42 -4.27
C ARG A 414 5.52 4.83 -4.83
N HIS A 415 5.21 5.79 -3.94
CA HIS A 415 5.42 7.23 -4.15
C HIS A 415 4.71 7.86 -5.37
N ARG A 416 3.62 7.28 -5.87
CA ARG A 416 2.84 7.84 -6.98
C ARG A 416 1.44 8.22 -6.52
N MET A 417 1.01 9.43 -6.88
CA MET A 417 -0.39 9.87 -6.70
C MET A 417 -1.28 9.20 -7.76
N THR A 418 -1.50 7.89 -7.63
CA THR A 418 -2.33 7.10 -8.54
C THR A 418 -3.45 6.39 -7.81
N THR A 419 -4.63 6.34 -8.43
CA THR A 419 -5.69 5.44 -7.99
C THR A 419 -5.42 4.04 -8.54
N GLN A 420 -4.99 3.13 -7.68
CA GLN A 420 -4.75 1.73 -8.02
C GLN A 420 -5.96 0.87 -7.66
N ILE A 421 -6.49 0.14 -8.62
CA ILE A 421 -7.43 -0.95 -8.41
C ILE A 421 -6.74 -2.21 -8.93
N ARG A 422 -6.75 -3.29 -8.15
CA ARG A 422 -6.06 -4.53 -8.51
C ARG A 422 -6.99 -5.73 -8.42
N GLN A 423 -6.69 -6.73 -9.24
CA GLN A 423 -7.22 -8.08 -9.11
C GLN A 423 -6.53 -8.83 -7.97
N LYS A 424 -7.02 -10.03 -7.65
CA LYS A 424 -6.34 -10.93 -6.72
C LYS A 424 -5.02 -11.40 -7.35
N PHE A 425 -3.96 -11.48 -6.55
CA PHE A 425 -2.72 -12.11 -7.02
C PHE A 425 -2.99 -13.57 -7.37
N SER A 426 -2.50 -13.99 -8.54
CA SER A 426 -2.79 -15.32 -9.09
C SER A 426 -1.59 -15.85 -9.86
N PRO A 427 -1.19 -17.11 -9.63
CA PRO A 427 -0.18 -17.77 -10.46
C PRO A 427 -0.75 -18.20 -11.83
N LEU A 428 -2.07 -18.13 -12.03
CA LEU A 428 -2.75 -18.60 -13.24
C LEU A 428 -2.55 -17.67 -14.46
N LEU A 429 -1.99 -16.48 -14.26
CA LEU A 429 -1.76 -15.49 -15.31
C LEU A 429 -0.37 -15.64 -15.97
N GLY A 430 0.37 -16.69 -15.60
CA GLY A 430 1.67 -17.03 -16.17
C GLY A 430 2.86 -16.58 -15.31
N PHE A 431 4.06 -16.81 -15.84
CA PHE A 431 5.33 -16.50 -15.19
C PHE A 431 6.25 -15.77 -16.16
N SER A 432 6.71 -14.58 -15.76
CA SER A 432 7.66 -13.78 -16.54
C SER A 432 9.09 -14.12 -16.12
N MET A 433 9.83 -14.81 -16.98
CA MET A 433 11.22 -15.20 -16.74
C MET A 433 12.16 -14.00 -16.95
N PRO A 434 12.96 -13.60 -15.94
CA PRO A 434 14.01 -12.60 -16.11
C PRO A 434 15.03 -13.02 -17.18
N ALA A 435 15.31 -12.13 -18.14
CA ALA A 435 16.27 -12.38 -19.22
C ALA A 435 17.69 -12.69 -18.70
N ASP A 436 18.08 -12.10 -17.58
CA ASP A 436 19.38 -12.34 -16.95
C ASP A 436 19.49 -13.75 -16.35
N LEU A 437 18.40 -14.36 -15.89
CA LEU A 437 18.42 -15.77 -15.46
C LEU A 437 18.63 -16.72 -16.65
N VAL A 438 18.10 -16.36 -17.83
CA VAL A 438 18.33 -17.12 -19.06
C VAL A 438 19.78 -17.01 -19.49
N THR A 439 20.28 -15.78 -19.59
CA THR A 439 21.64 -15.49 -20.06
C THR A 439 22.71 -16.04 -19.11
N ALA A 440 22.45 -16.01 -17.80
CA ALA A 440 23.32 -16.62 -16.80
C ALA A 440 23.24 -18.16 -16.73
N GLY A 441 22.33 -18.80 -17.48
CA GLY A 441 22.21 -20.26 -17.54
C GLY A 441 21.38 -20.89 -16.40
N PHE A 442 20.57 -20.10 -15.70
CA PHE A 442 19.78 -20.56 -14.54
C PHE A 442 18.27 -20.72 -14.81
N ALA A 443 17.81 -20.52 -16.05
CA ALA A 443 16.40 -20.63 -16.42
C ALA A 443 15.73 -21.93 -15.98
N ASN A 444 16.41 -23.07 -16.10
CA ASN A 444 15.85 -24.38 -15.69
C ASN A 444 15.52 -24.44 -14.19
N ARG A 445 16.35 -23.80 -13.35
CA ARG A 445 16.12 -23.76 -11.90
C ARG A 445 14.88 -22.92 -11.56
N ALA A 446 14.75 -21.76 -12.21
CA ALA A 446 13.60 -20.89 -12.07
C ALA A 446 12.30 -21.54 -12.59
N ASN A 447 12.36 -22.23 -13.73
CA ASN A 447 11.23 -22.99 -14.28
C ASN A 447 10.77 -24.11 -13.35
N GLU A 448 11.70 -24.79 -12.68
CA GLU A 448 11.35 -25.82 -11.70
C GLU A 448 10.66 -25.23 -10.46
N CYS A 449 11.09 -24.05 -9.99
CA CYS A 449 10.36 -23.31 -8.95
C CYS A 449 8.93 -23.00 -9.40
N HIS A 450 8.76 -22.46 -10.61
CA HIS A 450 7.44 -22.15 -11.16
C HIS A 450 6.56 -23.39 -11.32
N ARG A 451 7.10 -24.50 -11.86
CA ARG A 451 6.36 -25.76 -12.08
C ARG A 451 5.83 -26.39 -10.79
N ARG A 452 6.52 -26.19 -9.67
CA ARG A 452 6.08 -26.68 -8.34
C ARG A 452 5.08 -25.76 -7.66
N SER A 453 5.08 -24.48 -7.99
CA SER A 453 4.19 -23.45 -7.44
C SER A 453 2.82 -23.53 -8.10
#